data_AF-A0A0P1EH72-F1
#
_entry.id   AF-A0A0P1EH72-F1
#
_cell.length_a   1.000
_cell.length_b   1.000
_cell.length_c   1.000
_cell.angle_alpha   90.00
_cell.angle_beta   90.00
_cell.angle_gamma   90.00
#
_symmetry.space_group_name_H-M   'P 1'
#
loop_
_entity.id
_entity.type
_entity.pdbx_description
1 polymer ?
#
loop_
_entity_poly.entity_id
_entity_poly.type
_entity_poly.pdbx_seq_one_letter_code
_entity_poly.pdbx_strand_id
1 'polypeptide(L)' 'MTSYCRIRMPGVRYIPTVSLADRSSEQLVHEVAHLRAAFVMTQRERPFWCDAFIVLPDHLHAVWTLPTGMRIIPHGGG' A
#
# COMPACT_ATOMS: atom_id res chain seq x y z
N MET A 1 19.42 -10.65 -3.02
CA MET A 1 18.12 -11.11 -3.54
C MET A 1 17.20 -11.36 -2.35
N THR A 2 15.95 -10.86 -2.40
CA THR A 2 14.97 -11.03 -1.32
C THR A 2 13.93 -12.06 -1.73
N SER A 3 13.77 -13.13 -0.95
CA SER A 3 12.77 -14.19 -1.19
C SER A 3 11.44 -13.86 -0.51
N TYR A 4 10.82 -12.75 -0.89
CA TYR A 4 9.54 -12.33 -0.32
C TYR A 4 8.36 -13.00 -1.03
N CYS A 5 7.56 -13.77 -0.28
CA CYS A 5 6.31 -14.36 -0.78
C CYS A 5 5.11 -13.49 -0.36
N ARG A 6 4.33 -13.01 -1.34
CA ARG A 6 3.11 -12.24 -1.09
C ARG A 6 1.90 -13.17 -1.14
N ILE A 7 1.28 -13.40 0.01
CA ILE A 7 -0.03 -14.06 0.09
C ILE A 7 -1.02 -13.22 -0.72
N ARG A 8 -1.88 -13.83 -1.54
CA ARG A 8 -2.93 -13.17 -2.32
C ARG A 8 -4.24 -13.91 -2.12
N MET A 9 -4.95 -13.56 -1.05
CA MET A 9 -6.25 -14.15 -0.71
C MET A 9 -7.25 -13.03 -0.41
N PRO A 10 -8.52 -13.17 -0.78
CA PRO A 10 -9.54 -12.17 -0.44
C PRO A 10 -9.66 -12.00 1.08
N GLY A 11 -9.90 -10.77 1.53
CA GLY A 11 -10.08 -10.46 2.95
C GLY A 11 -8.81 -10.47 3.81
N VAL A 12 -7.62 -10.74 3.24
CA VAL A 12 -6.38 -10.64 4.01
C VAL A 12 -5.97 -9.19 4.24
N ARG A 13 -5.30 -8.98 5.37
CA ARG A 13 -4.77 -7.70 5.81
C ARG A 13 -3.26 -7.63 5.56
N TYR A 14 -2.81 -6.57 4.90
CA TYR A 14 -1.40 -6.24 4.68
C TYR A 14 -1.00 -5.05 5.53
N ILE A 15 0.24 -5.07 6.02
CA ILE A 15 0.83 -3.96 6.77
C ILE A 15 2.09 -3.49 6.02
N PRO A 16 1.96 -2.85 4.86
CA PRO A 16 3.11 -2.36 4.11
C PRO A 16 3.81 -1.21 4.84
N THR A 17 5.13 -1.21 4.74
CA THR A 17 5.97 -0.06 5.04
C THR A 17 6.55 0.45 3.73
N VAL A 18 6.31 1.73 3.43
CA VAL A 18 6.92 2.40 2.28
C VAL A 18 7.84 3.48 2.82
N SER A 19 9.02 3.59 2.23
CA SER A 19 10.03 4.51 2.69
C SER A 19 10.57 5.37 1.56
N LEU A 20 10.94 6.60 1.88
CA LEU A 20 11.69 7.44 0.97
C LEU A 20 13.04 6.80 0.65
N ALA A 21 13.47 6.99 -0.60
CA ALA A 21 14.80 6.56 -1.03
C ALA A 21 15.89 7.32 -0.26
N ASP A 22 15.69 8.63 -0.07
CA ASP A 22 16.47 9.44 0.86
C ASP A 22 15.81 9.46 2.24
N ARG A 23 16.49 8.89 3.23
CA ARG A 23 16.01 8.76 4.61
C ARG A 23 16.11 10.02 5.45
N SER A 24 16.88 11.01 4.98
CA SER A 24 16.99 12.31 5.66
C SER A 24 15.91 13.29 5.19
N SER A 25 15.17 12.92 4.14
CA SER A 25 14.10 13.73 3.58
C SER A 25 12.84 13.64 4.43
N GLU A 26 12.12 14.75 4.51
CA GLU A 26 10.83 14.86 5.19
C GLU A 26 9.67 15.09 4.21
N GLN A 27 9.89 14.76 2.93
CA GLN A 27 8.95 15.08 1.84
C GLN A 27 7.57 14.47 2.04
N LEU A 28 7.44 13.31 2.69
CA LEU A 28 6.14 12.69 2.91
C LEU A 28 5.21 13.56 3.77
N VAL A 29 5.77 14.27 4.75
CA VAL A 29 5.01 15.16 5.64
C VAL A 29 4.80 16.52 4.98
N HIS A 30 5.83 17.09 4.34
CA HIS A 30 5.71 18.37 3.63
C HIS A 30 4.70 18.31 2.49
N GLU A 31 4.67 17.21 1.74
CA GLU A 31 3.81 17.01 0.58
C GLU A 31 2.63 16.09 0.88
N VAL A 32 2.16 16.06 2.13
CA VAL A 32 1.07 15.17 2.57
C VAL A 32 -0.21 15.35 1.74
N ALA A 33 -0.46 16.56 1.22
CA ALA A 33 -1.59 16.83 0.32
C ALA A 33 -1.46 16.06 -1.01
N HIS A 34 -0.28 16.09 -1.63
CA HIS A 34 0.00 15.33 -2.86
C HIS A 34 -0.03 13.83 -2.60
N LEU A 35 0.52 13.37 -1.47
CA LEU A 35 0.43 11.97 -1.05
C LEU A 35 -1.02 11.50 -0.91
N ARG A 36 -1.87 12.32 -0.25
CA ARG A 36 -3.30 12.02 -0.08
C ARG A 36 -4.03 11.96 -1.43
N ALA A 37 -3.74 12.89 -2.34
CA ALA A 37 -4.33 12.89 -3.67
C ALA A 37 -3.96 11.63 -4.45
N ALA A 38 -2.68 11.25 -4.47
CA ALA A 38 -2.20 10.03 -5.10
C ALA A 38 -2.82 8.77 -4.47
N PHE A 39 -2.96 8.73 -3.14
CA PHE A 39 -3.61 7.63 -2.45
C PHE A 39 -5.08 7.48 -2.86
N VAL A 40 -5.84 8.58 -2.91
CA VAL A 40 -7.26 8.58 -3.33
C VAL A 40 -7.40 8.13 -4.80
N MET A 41 -6.53 8.60 -5.69
CA MET A 41 -6.51 8.14 -7.08
C MET A 41 -6.26 6.63 -7.16
N THR A 42 -5.26 6.14 -6.44
CA THR A 42 -4.92 4.71 -6.38
C THR A 42 -6.09 3.86 -5.87
N GLN A 43 -6.77 4.31 -4.81
CA GLN A 43 -7.91 3.60 -4.24
C GLN A 43 -9.12 3.57 -5.18
N ARG A 44 -9.31 4.59 -6.03
CA ARG A 44 -10.35 4.60 -7.05
C ARG A 44 -10.07 3.61 -8.18
N GLU A 45 -8.83 3.53 -8.64
CA GLU A 45 -8.41 2.60 -9.70
C GLU A 45 -8.41 1.14 -9.22
N ARG A 46 -8.02 0.92 -7.96
CA ARG A 46 -7.94 -0.39 -7.32
C ARG A 46 -8.61 -0.30 -5.95
N PRO A 47 -9.91 -0.62 -5.85
CA PRO A 47 -10.61 -0.58 -4.58
C PRO A 47 -9.97 -1.51 -3.54
N PHE A 48 -9.65 -0.97 -2.36
CA PHE A 48 -9.25 -1.69 -1.16
C PHE A 48 -9.72 -0.92 0.08
N TRP A 49 -9.81 -1.61 1.22
CA TRP A 49 -10.06 -0.96 2.50
C TRP A 49 -8.76 -0.56 3.16
N CYS A 50 -8.69 0.67 3.68
CA CYS A 50 -7.56 1.16 4.45
C CYS A 50 -7.99 1.30 5.90
N ASP A 51 -7.54 0.38 6.75
CA ASP A 51 -7.87 0.37 8.18
C ASP A 51 -7.06 1.43 8.95
N ALA A 52 -5.80 1.65 8.54
CA ALA A 52 -4.93 2.68 9.10
C ALA A 52 -3.92 3.19 8.07
N PHE A 53 -3.53 4.47 8.19
CA PHE A 53 -2.51 5.09 7.36
C PHE A 53 -1.77 6.15 8.18
N ILE A 54 -0.47 5.95 8.40
CA ILE A 54 0.38 6.78 9.23
C ILE A 54 1.52 7.29 8.36
N VAL A 55 1.72 8.61 8.36
CA VAL A 55 2.78 9.29 7.60
C VAL A 55 3.81 9.83 8.59
N LEU A 56 5.05 9.39 8.44
CA LEU A 56 6.23 9.91 9.12
C LEU A 56 7.13 10.61 8.08
N PRO A 57 8.12 11.42 8.50
CA PRO A 57 8.95 12.18 7.57
C PRO A 57 9.61 11.33 6.47
N ASP A 58 10.21 10.18 6.83
CA ASP A 58 10.97 9.32 5.93
C ASP A 58 10.24 8.04 5.50
N HIS A 59 9.13 7.68 6.15
CA HIS A 59 8.35 6.48 5.83
C HIS A 59 6.87 6.60 6.17
N LEU A 60 6.08 5.69 5.62
CA LEU A 60 4.67 5.52 5.95
C LEU A 60 4.38 4.06 6.28
N HIS A 61 3.42 3.87 7.17
CA HIS A 61 2.82 2.59 7.47
C HIS A 61 1.35 2.62 7.08
N ALA A 62 0.89 1.57 6.43
CA ALA A 62 -0.53 1.42 6.17
C ALA A 62 -1.00 0.04 6.59
N VAL A 63 -2.31 -0.06 6.81
CA VAL A 63 -3.01 -1.33 7.02
C VAL A 63 -4.09 -1.42 5.96
N TRP A 64 -3.95 -2.36 5.03
CA TRP A 64 -4.89 -2.54 3.93
C TRP A 64 -5.56 -3.89 4.01
N THR A 65 -6.88 -3.91 3.91
CA THR A 65 -7.67 -5.13 3.79
C THR A 65 -8.17 -5.27 2.35
N LEU A 66 -7.84 -6.39 1.72
CA LEU A 66 -8.31 -6.64 0.35
C LEU A 66 -9.81 -6.95 0.33
N PRO A 67 -10.53 -6.53 -0.73
CA PRO A 67 -11.93 -6.88 -0.91
C PRO A 67 -12.15 -8.39 -0.89
N THR A 68 -13.11 -8.87 -0.11
CA THR A 68 -13.52 -10.29 -0.13
C THR A 68 -14.01 -10.73 -1.51
N GLY A 69 -14.51 -9.80 -2.32
CA GLY A 69 -14.92 -10.03 -3.71
C GLY A 69 -13.81 -9.85 -4.76
N MET A 70 -12.57 -9.56 -4.37
CA MET A 70 -11.48 -9.41 -5.33
C MET A 70 -11.12 -10.76 -5.94
N ARG A 71 -11.52 -10.99 -7.20
CA ARG A 71 -11.15 -12.17 -7.97
C ARG A 71 -9.64 -12.15 -8.21
N ILE A 72 -8.91 -12.95 -7.44
CA ILE A 72 -7.54 -13.32 -7.75
C ILE A 72 -7.56 -14.09 -9.07
N ILE A 73 -7.09 -13.46 -10.15
CA ILE A 73 -6.86 -14.18 -11.39
C ILE A 73 -5.60 -15.02 -11.13
N PRO A 74 -5.68 -16.36 -11.12
CA PRO A 74 -4.47 -17.16 -11.03
C PRO A 74 -3.62 -16.85 -12.27
N HIS A 75 -2.36 -16.49 -12.08
CA HIS A 75 -1.41 -16.57 -13.18
C HIS A 75 -1.30 -18.05 -13.51
N GLY A 76 -1.84 -18.44 -14.67
CA GLY A 76 -1.75 -19.80 -15.19
C GLY A 76 -0.30 -20.21 -15.27
N GLY A 77 0.05 -21.27 -14.54
CA GLY A 77 1.22 -22.08 -14.84
C GLY A 77 0.87 -22.99 -16.01
N GLY A 78 1.54 -22.77 -17.13
CA GLY A 78 1.82 -23.77 -18.14
C GLY A 78 3.32 -23.96 -18.18
#